data_AF-A0A4W6EBT6-F1
#
_entry.id   AF-A0A4W6EBT6-F1
#
_cell.length_a   1.000
_cell.length_b   1.000
_cell.length_c   1.000
_cell.angle_alpha   90.00
_cell.angle_beta   90.00
_cell.angle_gamma   90.00
#
_symmetry.space_group_name_H-M   'P 1'
#
loop_
_entity.id
_entity.type
_entity.pdbx_description
1 polymer ?
#
loop_
_entity_poly.entity_id
_entity_poly.type
_entity_poly.pdbx_seq_one_letter_code
_entity_poly.pdbx_strand_id
1 'polypeptide(L)'
;MCFLLGVILTLHLKCILFHRKCLQSRGALDLSLCLLKESDGTVLLPILPSCLSQLDLQSLRTTVASVNTCEIVWSQSPLQSKKGGRERGKASGNKLEKILQELLESHGERWTEELKGDIPRSFQRHGDLVLLVDGCFSLPLWKKMDQQLWGAVAKGLGAKRLAKMSRISRDGFRSPVVTMLLGEHSWVRHVDNGIQYEFDVTKCMFSAGNITEKLRVAGFDCRGETVVDLYAGIGYFTLPYLVHARASHVHACEWNPDAVEALQKNLRGKRSVRPLHDSQRRQSTTPAV
;
A
#
# COMPACT_ATOMS: atom_id res chain seq x y z
N MET A 1 -26.21 6.90 24.50
CA MET A 1 -24.88 7.39 24.07
C MET A 1 -23.89 7.09 25.18
N CYS A 2 -23.00 6.12 25.02
CA CYS A 2 -21.95 5.87 26.02
C CYS A 2 -20.78 6.80 25.72
N PHE A 3 -20.54 7.78 26.59
CA PHE A 3 -19.33 8.60 26.58
C PHE A 3 -18.21 7.75 27.19
N LEU A 4 -17.28 7.26 26.36
CA LEU A 4 -16.05 6.64 26.84
C LEU A 4 -15.07 7.77 27.18
N LEU A 5 -14.84 8.03 28.48
CA LEU A 5 -13.69 8.81 28.93
C LEU A 5 -12.42 8.01 28.57
N GLY A 6 -11.71 8.45 27.54
CA GLY A 6 -10.44 7.87 27.14
C GLY A 6 -9.28 8.78 27.49
N VAL A 7 -8.15 8.18 27.89
CA VAL A 7 -6.90 8.91 28.07
C VAL A 7 -6.16 8.96 26.76
N ILE A 8 -5.76 10.15 26.35
CA ILE A 8 -5.16 10.38 25.05
C ILE A 8 -3.80 11.06 25.20
N LEU A 9 -2.81 10.59 24.45
CA LEU A 9 -1.56 11.32 24.23
C LEU A 9 -1.66 12.21 23.01
N THR A 10 -1.38 13.48 23.21
CA THR A 10 -1.39 14.51 22.19
C THR A 10 0.00 14.66 21.61
N LEU A 11 0.17 14.43 20.30
CA LEU A 11 1.46 14.42 19.62
C LEU A 11 1.39 15.12 18.26
N HIS A 12 2.45 15.84 17.90
CA HIS A 12 2.54 16.41 16.55
C HIS A 12 2.77 15.32 15.48
N LEU A 13 2.16 15.47 14.29
CA LEU A 13 2.15 14.47 13.21
C LEU A 13 3.56 13.96 12.80
N LYS A 14 4.59 14.79 12.93
CA LYS A 14 5.98 14.45 12.55
C LYS A 14 6.59 13.33 13.41
N CYS A 15 6.10 13.13 14.63
CA CYS A 15 6.73 12.26 15.63
C CYS A 15 5.89 11.00 15.93
N ILE A 16 4.70 10.92 15.33
CA ILE A 16 3.65 9.94 15.63
C ILE A 16 4.10 8.49 15.49
N LEU A 17 4.87 8.15 14.45
CA LEU A 17 5.28 6.76 14.18
C LEU A 17 6.22 6.23 15.26
N PHE A 18 7.10 7.11 15.77
CA PHE A 18 8.05 6.79 16.82
C PHE A 18 7.33 6.55 18.15
N HIS A 19 6.50 7.51 18.59
CA HIS A 19 5.75 7.37 19.84
C HIS A 19 4.75 6.22 19.80
N ARG A 20 4.08 5.98 18.66
CA ARG A 20 3.20 4.82 18.49
C ARG A 20 3.96 3.52 18.70
N LYS A 21 5.15 3.36 18.11
CA LYS A 21 5.97 2.16 18.31
C LYS A 21 6.39 2.00 19.77
N CYS A 22 6.84 3.08 20.42
CA CYS A 22 7.24 3.06 21.83
C CYS A 22 6.08 2.68 22.78
N LEU A 23 4.90 3.26 22.58
CA LEU A 23 3.71 2.93 23.37
C LEU A 23 3.22 1.51 23.07
N GLN A 24 3.32 1.05 21.82
CA GLN A 24 2.96 -0.31 21.43
C GLN A 24 3.89 -1.35 22.05
N SER A 25 5.20 -1.12 22.06
CA SER A 25 6.16 -2.04 22.69
C SER A 25 6.00 -2.12 24.21
N ARG A 26 5.42 -1.09 24.83
CA ARG A 26 5.09 -1.04 26.26
C ARG A 26 3.68 -1.53 26.58
N GLY A 27 2.92 -1.97 25.57
CA GLY A 27 1.53 -2.41 25.74
C GLY A 27 0.57 -1.28 26.18
N ALA A 28 0.97 -0.02 26.05
CA ALA A 28 0.24 1.11 26.60
C ALA A 28 -0.86 1.65 25.66
N LEU A 29 -0.91 1.24 24.39
CA LEU A 29 -1.94 1.69 23.45
C LEU A 29 -3.27 0.96 23.65
N ASP A 30 -4.36 1.71 23.73
CA ASP A 30 -5.69 1.14 23.60
C ASP A 30 -6.00 0.86 22.12
N LEU A 31 -5.82 -0.40 21.73
CA LEU A 31 -6.04 -0.85 20.34
C LEU A 31 -7.52 -0.95 19.96
N SER A 32 -8.45 -0.83 20.91
CA SER A 32 -9.89 -0.84 20.66
C SER A 32 -10.40 0.50 20.10
N LEU A 33 -9.60 1.56 20.25
CA LEU A 33 -9.92 2.93 19.85
C LEU A 33 -9.09 3.38 18.63
N CYS A 34 -9.67 4.28 17.85
CA CYS A 34 -8.99 4.88 16.69
C CYS A 34 -8.13 6.07 17.12
N LEU A 35 -7.02 6.24 16.39
CA LEU A 35 -6.21 7.45 16.46
C LEU A 35 -6.94 8.59 15.75
N LEU A 36 -6.98 9.76 16.38
CA LEU A 36 -7.63 10.95 15.83
C LEU A 36 -6.59 11.96 15.38
N LYS A 37 -6.83 12.60 14.23
CA LYS A 37 -6.00 13.70 13.73
C LYS A 37 -6.82 14.98 13.82
N GLU A 38 -6.28 15.96 14.53
CA GLU A 38 -6.87 17.28 14.68
C GLU A 38 -6.47 18.19 13.51
N SER A 39 -7.26 19.25 13.31
CA SER A 39 -7.10 20.20 12.19
C SER A 39 -5.81 21.03 12.27
N ASP A 40 -5.24 21.16 13.47
CA ASP A 40 -4.01 21.88 13.80
C ASP A 40 -2.72 21.05 13.52
N GLY A 41 -2.85 19.81 13.05
CA GLY A 41 -1.70 18.92 12.80
C GLY A 41 -1.31 18.05 14.00
N THR A 42 -2.08 18.14 15.08
CA THR A 42 -1.94 17.31 16.28
C THR A 42 -2.64 15.97 16.12
N VAL A 43 -2.14 14.96 16.82
CA VAL A 43 -2.60 13.57 16.73
C VAL A 43 -2.78 13.00 18.12
N LEU A 44 -3.94 12.40 18.32
CA LEU A 44 -4.43 11.85 19.56
C LEU A 44 -4.28 10.32 19.54
N LEU A 45 -3.39 9.79 20.38
CA LEU A 45 -3.18 8.36 20.58
C LEU A 45 -3.94 7.86 21.82
N PRO A 46 -4.87 6.90 21.68
CA PRO A 46 -5.54 6.28 22.82
C PRO A 46 -4.57 5.45 23.66
N ILE A 47 -4.53 5.68 24.96
CA ILE A 47 -3.70 4.94 25.93
C ILE A 47 -4.62 4.20 26.90
N LEU A 48 -4.24 2.97 27.28
CA LEU A 48 -4.88 2.24 28.36
C LEU A 48 -4.66 2.96 29.70
N PRO A 49 -5.73 3.28 30.47
CA PRO A 49 -5.60 3.96 31.77
C PRO A 49 -4.69 3.23 32.75
N SER A 50 -4.63 1.89 32.68
CA SER A 50 -3.78 1.04 33.52
C SER A 50 -2.27 1.27 33.32
N CYS A 51 -1.86 1.86 32.21
CA CYS A 51 -0.45 2.08 31.88
C CYS A 51 0.05 3.50 32.22
N LEU A 52 -0.82 4.38 32.74
CA LEU A 52 -0.47 5.79 32.98
C LEU A 52 0.64 5.98 34.01
N SER A 53 0.63 5.21 35.10
CA SER A 53 1.66 5.26 36.13
C SER A 53 3.04 4.78 35.64
N GLN A 54 3.09 4.08 34.49
CA GLN A 54 4.30 3.50 33.91
C GLN A 54 4.85 4.35 32.74
N LEU A 55 4.13 5.41 32.35
CA LEU A 55 4.55 6.29 31.27
C LEU A 55 5.39 7.44 31.81
N ASP A 56 6.70 7.38 31.55
CA ASP A 56 7.58 8.52 31.77
C ASP A 56 7.44 9.53 30.62
N LEU A 57 6.69 10.60 30.89
CA LEU A 57 6.48 11.69 29.94
C LEU A 57 7.74 12.52 29.68
N GLN A 58 8.68 12.59 30.62
CA GLN A 58 9.93 13.32 30.41
C GLN A 58 10.82 12.58 29.42
N SER A 59 10.94 11.26 29.54
CA SER A 59 11.62 10.42 28.54
C SER A 59 10.95 10.50 27.16
N LEU A 60 9.61 10.52 27.10
CA LEU A 60 8.90 10.70 25.84
C LEU A 60 9.16 12.08 25.22
N ARG A 61 9.27 13.15 26.00
CA ARG A 61 9.54 14.52 25.51
C ARG A 61 10.98 14.72 25.03
N THR A 62 11.97 14.15 25.72
CA THR A 62 13.40 14.37 25.42
C THR A 62 13.90 13.60 24.20
N THR A 63 13.17 12.57 23.75
CA THR A 63 13.61 11.72 22.64
C THR A 63 13.44 12.37 21.26
N VAL A 64 12.77 13.52 21.16
CA VAL A 64 12.59 14.25 19.89
C VAL A 64 13.08 15.70 20.05
N ALA A 65 14.23 16.00 19.47
CA ALA A 65 14.95 17.26 19.63
C ALA A 65 14.30 18.52 18.97
N SER A 66 12.99 18.56 18.72
CA SER A 66 12.41 19.76 18.07
C SER A 66 10.97 20.18 18.38
N VAL A 67 10.17 19.49 19.21
CA VAL A 67 8.84 20.04 19.58
C VAL A 67 8.37 19.53 20.96
N ASN A 68 8.10 20.45 21.88
CA ASN A 68 7.68 20.21 23.29
C ASN A 68 6.25 19.65 23.47
N THR A 69 5.56 19.22 22.42
CA THR A 69 4.11 18.95 22.49
C THR A 69 3.83 17.46 22.68
N CYS A 70 4.03 16.97 23.90
CA CYS A 70 3.57 15.66 24.36
C CYS A 70 2.82 15.84 25.67
N GLU A 71 1.49 15.80 25.63
CA GLU A 71 0.62 16.02 26.78
C GLU A 71 -0.44 14.92 26.88
N ILE A 72 -0.70 14.46 28.10
CA ILE A 72 -1.80 13.56 28.41
C ILE A 72 -3.04 14.40 28.65
N VAL A 73 -4.09 14.17 27.87
CA VAL A 73 -5.37 14.87 27.99
C VAL A 73 -6.48 13.86 28.21
N TRP A 74 -7.41 14.22 29.10
CA TRP A 74 -8.65 13.50 29.28
C TRP A 74 -9.66 14.03 28.27
N SER A 75 -10.10 13.18 27.36
CA SER A 75 -11.07 13.58 26.34
C SER A 75 -12.41 12.91 26.57
N GLN A 76 -13.46 13.73 26.57
CA GLN A 76 -14.87 13.28 26.53
C GLN A 76 -15.39 13.16 25.09
N SER A 77 -14.55 13.48 24.09
CA SER A 77 -14.91 13.39 22.68
C SER A 77 -15.31 11.95 22.33
N PRO A 78 -16.28 11.74 21.41
CA PRO A 78 -16.68 10.40 21.00
C PRO A 78 -15.51 9.71 20.29
N LEU A 79 -14.65 9.05 21.06
CA LEU A 79 -13.61 8.18 20.57
C LEU A 79 -14.33 7.07 19.81
N GLN A 80 -14.20 7.09 18.49
CA GLN A 80 -14.77 6.05 17.65
C GLN A 80 -14.13 4.72 18.08
N SER A 81 -14.92 3.91 18.79
CA SER A 81 -14.65 2.48 18.94
C SER A 81 -14.36 1.93 17.54
N LYS A 82 -13.41 1.00 17.43
CA LYS A 82 -13.19 0.24 16.20
C LYS A 82 -14.40 -0.59 15.74
N LYS A 83 -15.61 -0.35 16.24
CA LYS A 83 -16.84 -0.53 15.45
C LYS A 83 -16.95 0.61 14.40
N GLY A 84 -16.18 0.50 13.32
CA GLY A 84 -16.29 1.40 12.16
C GLY A 84 -14.97 1.90 11.56
N GLY A 85 -13.81 1.35 11.96
CA GLY A 85 -12.50 1.76 11.45
C GLY A 85 -12.03 0.92 10.27
N ARG A 86 -12.30 1.38 9.04
CA ARG A 86 -11.58 1.10 7.77
C ARG A 86 -10.67 -0.15 7.80
N GLU A 87 -11.28 -1.31 7.56
CA GLU A 87 -10.56 -2.54 7.26
C GLU A 87 -9.78 -2.38 5.94
N ARG A 88 -8.52 -1.97 6.03
CA ARG A 88 -7.54 -2.37 5.02
C ARG A 88 -7.33 -3.88 5.17
N GLY A 89 -8.18 -4.65 4.49
CA GLY A 89 -7.92 -6.06 4.17
C GLY A 89 -8.64 -7.15 4.98
N LYS A 90 -9.76 -6.90 5.67
CA LYS A 90 -10.52 -7.97 6.37
C LYS A 90 -12.05 -8.02 6.17
N ALA A 91 -12.69 -6.98 5.62
CA ALA A 91 -14.14 -6.93 5.39
C ALA A 91 -14.67 -7.90 4.31
N SER A 92 -13.80 -8.33 3.41
CA SER A 92 -14.23 -8.95 2.16
C SER A 92 -14.65 -10.41 2.31
N GLY A 93 -14.23 -11.10 3.38
CA GLY A 93 -14.55 -12.51 3.62
C GLY A 93 -16.07 -12.73 3.64
N ASN A 94 -16.80 -11.96 4.44
CA ASN A 94 -18.23 -12.18 4.62
C ASN A 94 -19.09 -11.83 3.38
N LYS A 95 -18.71 -10.84 2.57
CA LYS A 95 -19.52 -10.46 1.39
C LYS A 95 -19.24 -11.36 0.20
N LEU A 96 -17.95 -11.64 -0.05
CA LEU A 96 -17.55 -12.53 -1.12
C LEU A 96 -18.07 -13.95 -0.87
N GLU A 97 -17.91 -14.48 0.34
CA GLU A 97 -18.42 -15.80 0.72
C GLU A 97 -19.91 -15.92 0.46
N LYS A 98 -20.73 -14.96 0.91
CA LYS A 98 -22.19 -14.97 0.68
C LYS A 98 -22.56 -15.02 -0.81
N ILE A 99 -21.94 -14.17 -1.63
CA ILE A 99 -22.22 -14.14 -3.07
C ILE A 99 -21.79 -15.44 -3.76
N LEU A 100 -20.68 -16.02 -3.33
CA LEU A 100 -20.23 -17.31 -3.87
C LEU A 100 -21.09 -18.48 -3.38
N GLN A 101 -21.61 -18.43 -2.15
CA GLN A 101 -22.60 -19.39 -1.63
C GLN A 101 -23.87 -19.36 -2.48
N GLU A 102 -24.44 -18.17 -2.73
CA GLU A 102 -25.61 -17.99 -3.60
C GLU A 102 -25.34 -18.52 -5.03
N LEU A 103 -24.13 -18.28 -5.57
CA LEU A 103 -23.73 -18.80 -6.88
C LEU A 103 -23.63 -20.33 -6.91
N LEU A 104 -23.11 -20.96 -5.85
CA LEU A 104 -23.03 -22.41 -5.74
C LEU A 104 -24.42 -23.03 -5.63
N GLU A 105 -25.29 -22.46 -4.80
CA GLU A 105 -26.67 -22.89 -4.63
C GLU A 105 -27.44 -22.82 -5.96
N SER A 106 -27.24 -21.77 -6.77
CA SER A 106 -27.88 -21.64 -8.08
C SER A 106 -27.44 -22.70 -9.10
N HIS A 107 -26.31 -23.38 -8.84
CA HIS A 107 -25.79 -24.48 -9.67
C HIS A 107 -26.04 -25.85 -9.04
N GLY A 108 -26.78 -25.92 -7.93
CA GLY A 108 -27.04 -27.18 -7.20
C GLY A 108 -25.82 -27.72 -6.45
N GLU A 109 -24.81 -26.88 -6.22
CA GLU A 109 -23.56 -27.25 -5.56
C GLU A 109 -23.54 -26.76 -4.11
N ARG A 110 -22.88 -27.50 -3.22
CA ARG A 110 -22.87 -27.20 -1.78
C ARG A 110 -21.62 -26.43 -1.37
N TRP A 111 -21.79 -25.43 -0.50
CA TRP A 111 -20.66 -24.77 0.16
C TRP A 111 -19.89 -25.72 1.10
N THR A 112 -18.56 -25.74 1.00
CA THR A 112 -17.67 -26.56 1.83
C THR A 112 -16.54 -25.72 2.42
N GLU A 113 -15.94 -26.20 3.51
CA GLU A 113 -14.76 -25.53 4.11
C GLU A 113 -13.53 -25.57 3.18
N GLU A 114 -13.45 -26.55 2.28
CA GLU A 114 -12.40 -26.61 1.25
C GLU A 114 -12.55 -25.46 0.24
N LEU A 115 -13.77 -25.21 -0.24
CA LEU A 115 -14.10 -24.09 -1.11
C LEU A 115 -13.81 -22.75 -0.43
N LYS A 116 -14.17 -22.62 0.85
CA LYS A 116 -13.85 -21.46 1.66
C LYS A 116 -12.33 -21.26 1.83
N GLY A 117 -11.57 -22.34 1.97
CA GLY A 117 -10.11 -22.30 2.06
C GLY A 117 -9.43 -21.85 0.75
N ASP A 118 -10.09 -22.08 -0.39
CA ASP A 118 -9.59 -21.77 -1.73
C ASP A 118 -9.93 -20.33 -2.20
N ILE A 119 -10.67 -19.54 -1.42
CA ILE A 119 -10.91 -18.12 -1.71
C ILE A 119 -9.69 -17.26 -1.31
N PRO A 120 -9.46 -16.10 -1.96
CA PRO A 120 -8.31 -15.25 -1.66
C PRO A 120 -8.39 -14.64 -0.26
N ARG A 121 -7.39 -14.88 0.58
CA ARG A 121 -7.24 -14.22 1.90
C ARG A 121 -6.79 -12.77 1.81
N SER A 122 -6.10 -12.43 0.72
CA SER A 122 -5.63 -11.09 0.44
C SER A 122 -5.55 -10.89 -1.07
N PHE A 123 -5.63 -9.64 -1.50
CA PHE A 123 -5.52 -9.25 -2.89
C PHE A 123 -4.96 -7.85 -2.96
N GLN A 124 -4.37 -7.51 -4.10
CA GLN A 124 -3.92 -6.17 -4.39
C GLN A 124 -4.99 -5.41 -5.17
N ARG A 125 -5.15 -4.11 -4.90
CA ARG A 125 -6.14 -3.26 -5.58
C ARG A 125 -5.47 -2.04 -6.19
N HIS A 126 -5.81 -1.77 -7.44
CA HIS A 126 -5.47 -0.55 -8.14
C HIS A 126 -6.73 0.07 -8.74
N GLY A 127 -7.32 1.03 -8.02
CA GLY A 127 -8.60 1.62 -8.40
C GLY A 127 -9.71 0.58 -8.48
N ASP A 128 -10.23 0.38 -9.69
CA ASP A 128 -11.31 -0.55 -10.02
C ASP A 128 -10.84 -1.97 -10.38
N LEU A 129 -9.52 -2.18 -10.51
CA LEU A 129 -8.91 -3.49 -10.79
C LEU A 129 -8.44 -4.15 -9.49
N VAL A 130 -8.81 -5.42 -9.31
CA VAL A 130 -8.27 -6.27 -8.24
C VAL A 130 -7.40 -7.38 -8.83
N LEU A 131 -6.18 -7.48 -8.30
CA LEU A 131 -5.20 -8.52 -8.58
C LEU A 131 -5.30 -9.60 -7.49
N LEU A 132 -5.80 -10.76 -7.90
CA LEU A 132 -5.86 -11.97 -7.09
C LEU A 132 -4.48 -12.62 -7.04
N VAL A 133 -4.14 -13.16 -5.87
CA VAL A 133 -2.93 -13.96 -5.69
C VAL A 133 -3.10 -15.33 -6.35
N ASP A 134 -1.97 -15.92 -6.73
CA ASP A 134 -1.98 -17.29 -7.20
C ASP A 134 -2.48 -18.28 -6.13
N GLY A 135 -2.98 -19.42 -6.57
CA GLY A 135 -3.47 -20.47 -5.68
C GLY A 135 -4.85 -20.26 -5.05
N CYS A 136 -5.57 -19.18 -5.40
CA CYS A 136 -7.01 -19.08 -5.12
C CYS A 136 -7.85 -19.47 -6.35
N PHE A 137 -9.09 -19.89 -6.09
CA PHE A 137 -10.02 -20.43 -7.09
C PHE A 137 -9.37 -21.52 -7.94
N SER A 138 -8.63 -22.41 -7.29
CA SER A 138 -7.86 -23.48 -7.91
C SER A 138 -8.68 -24.76 -8.12
N LEU A 139 -9.70 -24.97 -7.28
CA LEU A 139 -10.53 -26.17 -7.28
C LEU A 139 -11.31 -26.32 -8.59
N PRO A 140 -11.50 -27.56 -9.11
CA PRO A 140 -12.19 -27.80 -10.37
C PRO A 140 -13.62 -27.25 -10.42
N LEU A 141 -14.29 -27.16 -9.26
CA LEU A 141 -15.64 -26.65 -9.16
C LEU A 141 -15.75 -25.20 -9.63
N TRP A 142 -14.81 -24.35 -9.24
CA TRP A 142 -14.75 -22.95 -9.67
C TRP A 142 -14.56 -22.82 -11.18
N LYS A 143 -13.77 -23.72 -11.78
CA LYS A 143 -13.52 -23.71 -13.23
C LYS A 143 -14.79 -24.02 -14.04
N LYS A 144 -15.75 -24.78 -13.49
CA LYS A 144 -17.03 -25.07 -14.15
C LYS A 144 -17.93 -23.83 -14.27
N MET A 145 -17.75 -22.85 -13.38
CA MET A 145 -18.58 -21.63 -13.32
C MET A 145 -18.05 -20.50 -14.22
N ASP A 146 -16.79 -20.59 -14.67
CA ASP A 146 -16.13 -19.72 -15.63
C ASP A 146 -16.47 -18.21 -15.47
N GLN A 147 -17.10 -17.58 -16.46
CA GLN A 147 -17.39 -16.13 -16.45
C GLN A 147 -18.33 -15.70 -15.32
N GLN A 148 -19.27 -16.55 -14.90
CA GLN A 148 -20.19 -16.22 -13.81
C GLN A 148 -19.46 -16.10 -12.47
N LEU A 149 -18.42 -16.91 -12.27
CA LEU A 149 -17.53 -16.80 -11.11
C LEU A 149 -16.88 -15.42 -11.07
N TRP A 150 -16.27 -14.97 -12.16
CA TRP A 150 -15.54 -13.69 -12.15
C TRP A 150 -16.47 -12.50 -11.96
N GLY A 151 -17.69 -12.55 -12.50
CA GLY A 151 -18.73 -11.55 -12.21
C GLY A 151 -19.10 -11.52 -10.72
N ALA A 152 -19.31 -12.69 -10.10
CA ALA A 152 -19.60 -12.83 -8.69
C ALA A 152 -18.44 -12.34 -7.80
N VAL A 153 -17.20 -12.72 -8.12
CA VAL A 153 -16.00 -12.29 -7.42
C VAL A 153 -15.83 -10.77 -7.53
N ALA A 154 -16.01 -10.18 -8.72
CA ALA A 154 -15.92 -8.74 -8.91
C ALA A 154 -16.97 -8.00 -8.07
N LYS A 155 -18.22 -8.49 -8.05
CA LYS A 155 -19.31 -7.97 -7.20
C LYS A 155 -18.99 -8.08 -5.71
N GLY A 156 -18.47 -9.23 -5.28
CA GLY A 156 -18.09 -9.52 -3.89
C GLY A 156 -16.94 -8.65 -3.40
N LEU A 157 -15.93 -8.48 -4.24
CA LEU A 157 -14.79 -7.61 -3.96
C LEU A 157 -15.10 -6.13 -4.18
N GLY A 158 -16.18 -5.77 -4.90
CA GLY A 158 -16.45 -4.38 -5.28
C GLY A 158 -15.39 -3.84 -6.23
N ALA A 159 -15.09 -4.61 -7.28
CA ALA A 159 -14.20 -4.30 -8.38
C ALA A 159 -14.98 -4.33 -9.70
N LYS A 160 -14.46 -3.66 -10.73
CA LYS A 160 -14.99 -3.76 -12.10
C LYS A 160 -14.15 -4.71 -12.95
N ARG A 161 -12.86 -4.83 -12.63
CA ARG A 161 -11.89 -5.65 -13.35
C ARG A 161 -11.19 -6.60 -12.39
N LEU A 162 -10.90 -7.79 -12.89
CA LEU A 162 -10.17 -8.82 -12.16
C LEU A 162 -8.99 -9.30 -12.99
N ALA A 163 -7.90 -9.56 -12.30
CA ALA A 163 -6.74 -10.21 -12.87
C ALA A 163 -6.13 -11.16 -11.84
N LYS A 164 -5.42 -12.17 -12.29
CA LYS A 164 -4.68 -13.11 -11.44
C LYS A 164 -3.20 -12.97 -11.69
N MET A 165 -2.44 -12.76 -10.62
CA MET A 165 -0.99 -12.64 -10.65
C MET A 165 -0.38 -13.94 -10.13
N SER A 166 0.46 -14.57 -10.94
CA SER A 166 1.29 -15.70 -10.52
C SER A 166 2.70 -15.25 -10.15
N ARG A 167 3.59 -16.21 -9.93
CA ARG A 167 4.97 -15.92 -9.56
C ARG A 167 5.65 -15.11 -10.66
N ILE A 168 6.24 -13.98 -10.27
CA ILE A 168 7.07 -13.14 -11.14
C ILE A 168 8.12 -13.99 -11.86
N SER A 169 8.26 -13.76 -13.16
CA SER A 169 9.23 -14.46 -14.01
C SER A 169 10.65 -14.31 -13.47
N ARG A 170 11.47 -15.34 -13.71
CA ARG A 170 12.91 -15.32 -13.39
C ARG A 170 13.76 -14.80 -14.55
N ASP A 171 13.14 -14.13 -15.52
CA ASP A 171 13.83 -13.41 -16.58
C ASP A 171 14.59 -12.19 -16.03
N GLY A 172 15.37 -11.54 -16.90
CA GLY A 172 16.10 -10.33 -16.53
C GLY A 172 15.17 -9.19 -16.08
N PHE A 173 14.03 -9.04 -16.75
CA PHE A 173 13.07 -7.96 -16.48
C PHE A 173 12.26 -8.14 -15.20
N ARG A 174 12.26 -9.34 -14.59
CA ARG A 174 11.34 -9.69 -13.50
C ARG A 174 9.89 -9.46 -13.94
N SER A 175 9.56 -9.95 -15.14
CA SER A 175 8.28 -9.69 -15.78
C SER A 175 7.13 -10.21 -14.92
N PRO A 176 6.06 -9.42 -14.71
CA PRO A 176 4.87 -9.91 -14.05
C PRO A 176 4.20 -10.97 -14.91
N VAL A 177 3.62 -11.98 -14.25
CA VAL A 177 2.81 -13.00 -14.93
C VAL A 177 1.37 -12.78 -14.50
N VAL A 178 0.64 -11.99 -15.30
CA VAL A 178 -0.74 -11.60 -15.03
C VAL A 178 -1.67 -12.02 -16.14
N THR A 179 -2.76 -12.65 -15.77
CA THR A 179 -3.88 -12.98 -16.67
C THR A 179 -5.09 -12.16 -16.29
N MET A 180 -5.65 -11.41 -17.23
CA MET A 180 -6.94 -10.74 -17.05
C MET A 180 -8.05 -11.79 -16.98
N LEU A 181 -8.87 -11.72 -15.93
CA LEU A 181 -10.01 -12.63 -15.71
C LEU A 181 -11.33 -11.95 -16.05
N LEU A 182 -11.42 -10.64 -15.81
CA LEU A 182 -12.59 -9.81 -16.12
C LEU A 182 -12.13 -8.39 -16.49
N GLY A 183 -12.65 -7.87 -17.60
CA GLY A 183 -12.36 -6.53 -18.12
C GLY A 183 -11.40 -6.51 -19.32
N GLU A 184 -11.46 -5.44 -20.10
CA GLU A 184 -10.84 -5.36 -21.43
C GLU A 184 -9.40 -4.81 -21.44
N HIS A 185 -8.95 -4.16 -20.37
CA HIS A 185 -7.62 -3.55 -20.32
C HIS A 185 -6.93 -3.71 -18.95
N SER A 186 -5.61 -3.71 -18.98
CA SER A 186 -4.71 -3.96 -17.84
C SER A 186 -4.01 -2.71 -17.28
N TRP A 187 -4.19 -1.55 -17.93
CA TRP A 187 -3.70 -0.29 -17.39
C TRP A 187 -4.44 0.10 -16.11
N VAL A 188 -3.69 0.53 -15.11
CA VAL A 188 -4.20 0.95 -13.80
C VAL A 188 -3.57 2.26 -13.36
N ARG A 189 -4.24 2.90 -12.40
CA ARG A 189 -3.74 4.05 -11.66
C ARG A 189 -3.61 3.66 -10.20
N HIS A 190 -2.43 3.86 -9.63
CA HIS A 190 -2.11 3.63 -8.23
C HIS A 190 -1.64 4.92 -7.58
N VAL A 191 -2.02 5.16 -6.32
CA VAL A 191 -1.58 6.35 -5.59
C VAL A 191 -0.90 5.94 -4.30
N ASP A 192 0.37 6.30 -4.16
CA ASP A 192 1.13 6.15 -2.91
C ASP A 192 1.73 7.49 -2.51
N ASN A 193 1.51 7.88 -1.25
CA ASN A 193 2.05 9.13 -0.69
C ASN A 193 1.82 10.36 -1.58
N GLY A 194 0.61 10.50 -2.14
CA GLY A 194 0.24 11.61 -3.03
C GLY A 194 0.85 11.55 -4.43
N ILE A 195 1.67 10.54 -4.75
CA ILE A 195 2.22 10.31 -6.09
C ILE A 195 1.33 9.31 -6.82
N GLN A 196 0.91 9.70 -8.02
CA GLN A 196 0.16 8.86 -8.93
C GLN A 196 1.11 8.11 -9.87
N TYR A 197 0.88 6.80 -10.00
CA TYR A 197 1.57 5.89 -10.90
C TYR A 197 0.56 5.26 -11.83
N GLU A 198 0.76 5.39 -13.12
CA GLU A 198 0.02 4.72 -14.18
C GLU A 198 0.93 3.72 -14.86
N PHE A 199 0.45 2.48 -14.99
CA PHE A 199 1.22 1.39 -15.58
C PHE A 199 0.32 0.25 -16.00
N ASP A 200 0.85 -0.62 -16.86
CA ASP A 200 0.21 -1.86 -17.27
C ASP A 200 0.59 -2.99 -16.29
N VAL A 201 -0.39 -3.57 -15.58
CA VAL A 201 -0.12 -4.62 -14.59
C VAL A 201 0.40 -5.92 -15.21
N THR A 202 0.19 -6.15 -16.52
CA THR A 202 0.66 -7.35 -17.22
C THR A 202 2.08 -7.22 -17.74
N LYS A 203 2.67 -6.02 -17.70
CA LYS A 203 3.97 -5.74 -18.30
C LYS A 203 4.97 -5.09 -17.34
N CYS A 204 4.48 -4.38 -16.32
CA CYS A 204 5.31 -3.64 -15.39
C CYS A 204 5.27 -4.29 -14.00
N MET A 205 6.44 -4.54 -13.42
CA MET A 205 6.54 -5.03 -12.04
C MET A 205 6.14 -3.92 -11.05
N PHE A 206 5.32 -4.28 -10.06
CA PHE A 206 4.95 -3.40 -8.96
C PHE A 206 4.98 -4.16 -7.64
N SER A 207 5.71 -3.65 -6.65
CA SER A 207 5.75 -4.22 -5.30
C SER A 207 5.02 -3.31 -4.31
N ALA A 208 3.91 -3.76 -3.74
CA ALA A 208 3.22 -3.01 -2.68
C ALA A 208 4.03 -2.98 -1.36
N GLY A 209 4.90 -3.95 -1.13
CA GLY A 209 5.63 -4.13 0.14
C GLY A 209 6.67 -3.05 0.44
N ASN A 210 7.12 -2.30 -0.57
CA ASN A 210 8.19 -1.30 -0.41
C ASN A 210 7.67 0.08 0.06
N ILE A 211 6.40 0.19 0.49
CA ILE A 211 5.84 1.47 0.94
C ILE A 211 6.64 2.12 2.08
N THR A 212 7.13 1.32 3.03
CA THR A 212 7.93 1.82 4.16
C THR A 212 9.23 2.45 3.68
N GLU A 213 9.86 1.83 2.69
CA GLU A 213 11.12 2.30 2.11
C GLU A 213 10.90 3.55 1.24
N LYS A 214 9.79 3.60 0.50
CA LYS A 214 9.40 4.82 -0.22
C LYS A 214 9.17 6.01 0.71
N LEU A 215 8.55 5.78 1.87
CA LEU A 215 8.37 6.83 2.87
C LEU A 215 9.69 7.27 3.49
N ARG A 216 10.65 6.34 3.67
CA ARG A 216 12.00 6.66 4.12
C ARG A 216 12.72 7.57 3.13
N VAL A 217 12.74 7.18 1.85
CA VAL A 217 13.33 7.99 0.75
C VAL A 217 12.64 9.34 0.63
N ALA A 218 11.31 9.39 0.71
CA ALA A 218 10.55 10.63 0.66
C ALA A 218 10.87 11.60 1.83
N GLY A 219 11.46 11.11 2.93
CA GLY A 219 11.86 11.92 4.07
C GLY A 219 13.26 12.55 3.96
N PHE A 220 14.01 12.26 2.90
CA PHE A 220 15.31 12.89 2.68
C PHE A 220 15.18 14.36 2.27
N ASP A 221 16.29 15.09 2.39
CA ASP A 221 16.44 16.41 1.77
C ASP A 221 17.58 16.33 0.74
N CYS A 222 17.20 16.20 -0.52
CA CYS A 222 18.11 16.06 -1.66
C CYS A 222 18.19 17.34 -2.50
N ARG A 223 17.81 18.50 -1.95
CA ARG A 223 17.92 19.78 -2.68
C ARG A 223 19.36 20.01 -3.12
N GLY A 224 19.58 20.27 -4.40
CA GLY A 224 20.92 20.41 -4.98
C GLY A 224 21.51 19.11 -5.51
N GLU A 225 21.01 17.95 -5.07
CA GLU A 225 21.60 16.65 -5.38
C GLU A 225 21.17 16.11 -6.75
N THR A 226 22.07 15.32 -7.34
CA THR A 226 21.79 14.49 -8.51
C THR A 226 21.74 13.02 -8.09
N VAL A 227 20.60 12.37 -8.31
CA VAL A 227 20.37 10.96 -7.94
C VAL A 227 20.41 10.08 -9.18
N VAL A 228 20.90 8.86 -9.04
CA VAL A 228 20.84 7.82 -10.08
C VAL A 228 19.97 6.67 -9.59
N ASP A 229 18.86 6.43 -10.28
CA ASP A 229 17.96 5.29 -10.07
C ASP A 229 18.23 4.25 -11.16
N LEU A 230 19.00 3.21 -10.82
CA LEU A 230 19.48 2.21 -11.78
C LEU A 230 18.40 1.22 -12.26
N TYR A 231 17.27 1.17 -11.56
CA TYR A 231 16.15 0.24 -11.81
C TYR A 231 14.83 0.97 -11.59
N ALA A 232 14.62 2.02 -12.38
CA ALA A 232 13.56 2.99 -12.12
C ALA A 232 12.15 2.39 -12.23
N GLY A 233 11.97 1.34 -13.03
CA GLY A 233 10.68 0.76 -13.35
C GLY A 233 9.73 1.84 -13.83
N ILE A 234 8.55 1.89 -13.23
CA ILE A 234 7.51 2.89 -13.51
C ILE A 234 7.76 4.25 -12.82
N GLY A 235 8.95 4.44 -12.24
CA GLY A 235 9.33 5.61 -11.42
C GLY A 235 9.13 5.42 -9.93
N TYR A 236 9.23 4.17 -9.46
CA TYR A 236 8.83 3.77 -8.11
C TYR A 236 9.61 4.50 -7.00
N PHE A 237 10.92 4.72 -7.19
CA PHE A 237 11.78 5.52 -6.29
C PHE A 237 12.15 6.87 -6.90
N THR A 238 12.32 6.95 -8.22
CA THR A 238 12.50 8.19 -8.98
C THR A 238 11.50 9.28 -8.55
N LEU A 239 10.20 8.96 -8.47
CA LEU A 239 9.18 9.96 -8.15
C LEU A 239 9.23 10.44 -6.69
N PRO A 240 9.38 9.57 -5.66
CA PRO A 240 9.67 10.02 -4.30
C PRO A 240 10.88 10.97 -4.19
N TYR A 241 11.99 10.69 -4.88
CA TYR A 241 13.16 11.57 -4.88
C TYR A 241 12.85 12.96 -5.44
N LEU A 242 12.12 13.01 -6.56
CA LEU A 242 11.77 14.28 -7.21
C LEU A 242 10.74 15.08 -6.42
N VAL A 243 9.65 14.43 -6.00
CA VAL A 243 8.48 15.11 -5.45
C VAL A 243 8.66 15.46 -3.98
N HIS A 244 9.15 14.52 -3.18
CA HIS A 244 9.21 14.67 -1.73
C HIS A 244 10.61 15.04 -1.24
N ALA A 245 11.64 14.32 -1.71
CA ALA A 245 13.02 14.61 -1.33
C ALA A 245 13.62 15.83 -2.05
N ARG A 246 12.95 16.36 -3.09
CA ARG A 246 13.35 17.55 -3.85
C ARG A 246 14.74 17.45 -4.49
N ALA A 247 15.09 16.27 -4.97
CA ALA A 247 16.29 16.08 -5.81
C ALA A 247 16.27 17.06 -6.99
N SER A 248 17.40 17.72 -7.26
CA SER A 248 17.52 18.65 -8.39
C SER A 248 17.44 17.91 -9.72
N HIS A 249 18.04 16.72 -9.79
CA HIS A 249 18.01 15.87 -10.96
C HIS A 249 17.97 14.40 -10.58
N VAL A 250 17.28 13.59 -11.38
CA VAL A 250 17.30 12.12 -11.27
C VAL A 250 17.56 11.51 -12.64
N HIS A 251 18.64 10.72 -12.75
CA HIS A 251 18.88 9.82 -13.86
C HIS A 251 18.12 8.52 -13.61
N ALA A 252 17.06 8.28 -14.39
CA ALA A 252 16.23 7.08 -14.25
C ALA A 252 16.58 6.10 -15.38
N CYS A 253 17.26 5.01 -15.02
CA CYS A 253 17.63 3.95 -15.92
C CYS A 253 16.57 2.84 -15.86
N GLU A 254 15.99 2.52 -17.01
CA GLU A 254 15.04 1.42 -17.14
C GLU A 254 15.17 0.81 -18.54
N TRP A 255 15.14 -0.51 -18.60
CA TRP A 255 15.39 -1.30 -19.82
C TRP A 255 14.16 -2.06 -20.30
N ASN A 256 13.13 -2.25 -19.45
CA ASN A 256 11.82 -2.73 -19.87
C ASN A 256 11.09 -1.58 -20.59
N PRO A 257 10.82 -1.68 -21.91
CA PRO A 257 10.23 -0.60 -22.68
C PRO A 257 8.82 -0.21 -22.20
N ASP A 258 8.02 -1.17 -21.73
CA ASP A 258 6.69 -0.87 -21.19
C ASP A 258 6.79 -0.10 -19.86
N ALA A 259 7.81 -0.40 -19.04
CA ALA A 259 8.09 0.35 -17.82
C ALA A 259 8.61 1.76 -18.13
N VAL A 260 9.42 1.93 -19.18
CA VAL A 260 9.84 3.25 -19.68
C VAL A 260 8.63 4.06 -20.13
N GLU A 261 7.70 3.47 -20.89
CA GLU A 261 6.47 4.15 -21.29
C GLU A 261 5.70 4.63 -20.06
N ALA A 262 5.47 3.73 -19.09
CA ALA A 262 4.80 4.06 -17.84
C ALA A 262 5.53 5.18 -17.05
N LEU A 263 6.86 5.09 -16.91
CA LEU A 263 7.70 6.10 -16.28
C LEU A 263 7.52 7.46 -16.95
N GLN A 264 7.60 7.52 -18.28
CA GLN A 264 7.37 8.75 -19.03
C GLN A 264 5.97 9.31 -18.78
N LYS A 265 4.92 8.47 -18.72
CA LYS A 265 3.57 8.93 -18.34
C LYS A 265 3.57 9.54 -16.94
N ASN A 266 4.22 8.88 -16.00
CA ASN A 266 4.22 9.28 -14.59
C ASN A 266 5.07 10.53 -14.33
N LEU A 267 6.02 10.82 -15.20
CA LEU A 267 6.85 12.02 -15.16
C LEU A 267 6.21 13.24 -15.82
N ARG A 268 5.13 13.09 -16.60
CA ARG A 268 4.48 14.25 -17.25
C ARG A 268 4.15 15.32 -16.21
N GLY A 269 4.52 16.56 -16.52
CA GLY A 269 4.39 17.72 -15.61
C GLY A 269 5.52 17.91 -14.60
N LYS A 270 6.53 17.03 -14.56
CA LYS A 270 7.70 17.12 -13.67
C LYS A 270 8.94 17.45 -14.51
N ARG A 271 9.42 18.69 -14.44
CA ARG A 271 10.33 19.30 -15.44
C ARG A 271 11.82 18.90 -15.34
N SER A 272 12.23 18.00 -14.45
CA SER A 272 13.66 17.75 -14.13
C SER A 272 14.12 16.30 -14.27
N VAL A 273 13.77 15.59 -15.35
CA VAL A 273 14.14 14.18 -15.55
C VAL A 273 14.64 13.89 -16.96
N ARG A 274 15.74 13.13 -17.06
CA ARG A 274 16.17 12.48 -18.31
C ARG A 274 15.99 10.96 -18.17
N PRO A 275 14.99 10.37 -18.86
CA PRO A 275 14.92 8.92 -19.02
C PRO A 275 16.12 8.46 -19.85
N LEU A 276 16.90 7.51 -19.34
CA LEU A 276 17.98 6.88 -20.10
C LEU A 276 17.49 5.51 -20.58
N HIS A 277 17.38 5.35 -21.90
CA HIS A 277 17.02 4.09 -22.55
C HIS A 277 18.30 3.30 -22.85
N ASP A 278 18.46 2.14 -22.23
CA ASP A 278 19.72 1.40 -22.20
C ASP A 278 19.83 0.38 -23.34
N SER A 279 20.03 0.88 -24.56
CA SER A 279 20.67 0.09 -25.63
C SER A 279 22.20 0.07 -25.51
N GLN A 280 22.79 0.57 -24.41
CA GLN A 280 24.24 0.80 -24.27
C GLN A 280 24.92 0.03 -23.13
N ARG A 281 24.28 -1.01 -22.58
CA ARG A 281 24.87 -1.88 -21.55
C ARG A 281 26.05 -2.76 -22.01
N ARG A 282 26.66 -2.49 -23.17
CA ARG A 282 27.79 -3.28 -23.72
C ARG A 282 28.93 -2.50 -24.39
N GLN A 283 29.10 -1.20 -24.15
CA GLN A 283 30.36 -0.53 -24.55
C GLN A 283 30.89 0.39 -23.45
N SER A 284 31.53 -0.20 -22.45
CA SER A 284 32.56 0.48 -21.67
C SER A 284 33.84 -0.36 -21.72
N THR A 285 34.40 -0.51 -22.91
CA THR A 285 35.84 -0.73 -23.08
C THR A 285 36.46 0.64 -23.32
N THR A 286 36.99 1.25 -22.26
CA THR A 286 38.04 2.26 -22.41
C THR A 286 39.24 1.75 -21.62
N PRO A 287 40.41 1.58 -22.24
CA PRO A 287 41.59 1.10 -21.55
C PRO A 287 42.11 2.19 -20.61
N ALA A 288 42.74 1.74 -19.54
CA ALA A 288 43.46 2.58 -18.59
C ALA A 288 44.46 3.49 -19.32
N VAL A 289 44.48 4.75 -18.91
CA VAL A 289 45.66 5.63 -18.91
C VAL A 289 45.74 6.24 -17.53
#